data_AF-A0A392VRW0-F1
#
_entry.id   AF-A0A392VRW0-F1
#
_cell.length_a   1.000
_cell.length_b   1.000
_cell.length_c   1.000
_cell.angle_alpha   90.00
_cell.angle_beta   90.00
_cell.angle_gamma   90.00
#
_symmetry.space_group_name_H-M   'P 1'
#
loop_
_entity.id
_entity.type
_entity.pdbx_description
1 polymer ?
#
loop_
_entity_poly.entity_id
_entity_poly.type
_entity_poly.pdbx_seq_one_letter_code
_entity_poly.pdbx_strand_id
1 'polypeptide(L)' 'QLEACLKQNAELFAWSAAEMLGIDPEVTCHQLTIDHRASVVVQRRRKQYPEKAKAAEKAVKDLLEANFIS' A
#
# COMPACT_ATOMS: atom_id res chain seq x y z
N GLN A 1 5.57 -24.67 19.32
CA GLN A 1 6.34 -24.75 18.07
C GLN A 1 6.08 -23.54 17.18
N LEU A 2 4.82 -23.22 16.82
CA LEU A 2 4.49 -22.03 16.03
C LEU A 2 4.94 -20.71 16.67
N GLU A 3 4.67 -20.51 17.96
CA GLU A 3 5.03 -19.27 18.66
C GLU A 3 6.55 -19.00 18.66
N ALA A 4 7.35 -20.04 18.88
CA ALA A 4 8.82 -19.93 18.82
C ALA A 4 9.31 -19.59 17.40
N CYS A 5 8.67 -20.17 16.38
CA CYS A 5 8.96 -19.87 14.97
C CYS A 5 8.64 -18.40 14.64
N LEU A 6 7.47 -17.89 15.03
CA LEU A 6 7.11 -16.49 14.78
C LEU A 6 8.04 -15.51 15.48
N LYS A 7 8.45 -15.79 16.73
CA LYS A 7 9.42 -14.98 17.47
C LYS A 7 10.81 -14.98 16.85
N GLN A 8 11.23 -16.11 16.26
CA GLN A 8 12.52 -16.23 15.57
C GLN A 8 12.58 -15.51 14.22
N ASN A 9 11.43 -15.18 13.64
CA ASN A 9 11.32 -14.53 12.34
C ASN A 9 10.64 -13.15 12.46
N ALA A 10 10.66 -12.55 13.65
CA ALA A 10 9.92 -11.31 13.93
C ALA A 10 10.38 -10.16 13.03
N GLU A 11 11.64 -10.16 12.64
CA GLU A 11 12.30 -9.21 11.73
C GLU A 11 11.89 -9.36 10.26
N LEU A 12 11.27 -10.49 9.87
CA LEU A 12 10.78 -10.69 8.50
C LEU A 12 9.41 -10.04 8.27
N PHE A 13 8.70 -9.64 9.33
CA PHE A 13 7.41 -9.00 9.24
C PHE A 13 7.57 -7.48 9.25
N ALA A 14 6.79 -6.80 8.42
CA ALA A 14 6.61 -5.35 8.51
C ALA A 14 5.52 -5.04 9.55
N TRP A 15 5.92 -4.52 10.70
CA TRP A 15 5.04 -4.12 11.79
C TRP A 15 4.50 -2.69 11.62
N SER A 16 5.11 -1.92 10.71
CA SER A 16 4.69 -0.58 10.34
C SER A 16 4.82 -0.33 8.85
N ALA A 17 4.14 0.69 8.34
CA ALA A 17 4.27 1.10 6.93
C ALA A 17 5.72 1.48 6.59
N ALA A 18 6.47 2.06 7.54
CA ALA A 18 7.87 2.43 7.35
C ALA A 18 8.80 1.22 7.15
N GLU A 19 8.41 0.04 7.66
CA GLU A 19 9.15 -1.22 7.47
C GLU A 19 8.78 -1.93 6.17
N MET A 20 7.71 -1.49 5.49
CA MET A 20 7.36 -1.97 4.14
C MET A 20 8.27 -1.30 3.11
N LEU A 21 9.54 -1.72 3.06
CA LEU A 21 10.41 -1.46 1.93
C LEU A 21 9.69 -2.02 0.70
N GLY A 22 9.24 -1.14 -0.20
CA GLY A 22 8.51 -1.54 -1.39
C GLY A 22 9.25 -2.64 -2.17
N ILE A 23 8.52 -3.40 -2.97
CA ILE A 23 9.17 -4.38 -3.84
C ILE A 23 9.91 -3.61 -4.93
N ASP A 24 11.19 -3.93 -5.12
CA ASP A 24 11.98 -3.34 -6.19
C ASP A 24 11.23 -3.52 -7.54
N PRO A 25 10.95 -2.44 -8.28
CA PRO A 25 10.28 -2.53 -9.58
C PRO A 25 11.00 -3.46 -10.57
N GLU A 26 12.32 -3.63 -10.44
CA GLU A 26 13.10 -4.61 -11.22
C GLU A 26 12.80 -6.06 -10.83
N VAL A 27 12.39 -6.30 -9.57
CA VAL A 27 11.99 -7.62 -9.07
C VAL A 27 10.56 -7.95 -9.48
N THR A 28 9.62 -7.00 -9.37
CA THR A 28 8.26 -7.21 -9.84
C THR A 28 7.59 -5.90 -10.27
N CYS A 29 7.42 -5.72 -11.57
CA CYS A 29 6.52 -4.73 -12.14
C CYS A 29 5.49 -5.46 -13.01
N HIS A 30 4.21 -5.32 -12.66
CA HIS A 30 3.14 -5.88 -13.48
C HIS A 30 2.63 -4.77 -14.40
N GLN A 31 2.69 -5.02 -15.70
CA GLN A 31 2.04 -4.14 -16.67
C GLN A 31 0.55 -4.47 -16.73
N LEU A 32 -0.29 -3.47 -16.45
CA LEU A 32 -1.72 -3.60 -16.70
C LEU A 32 -1.96 -3.68 -18.22
N THR A 33 -2.64 -4.74 -18.68
CA THR A 33 -3.05 -4.85 -20.08
C THR A 33 -4.23 -3.90 -20.32
N ILE A 34 -3.92 -2.66 -20.69
CA ILE A 34 -4.90 -1.61 -20.99
C ILE A 34 -4.96 -1.42 -22.51
N ASP A 35 -6.17 -1.32 -23.07
CA ASP A 35 -6.33 -0.94 -24.46
C ASP A 35 -5.79 0.49 -24.68
N HIS A 36 -4.79 0.64 -25.54
CA HIS A 36 -4.18 1.94 -25.85
C HIS A 36 -5.15 2.96 -26.45
N ARG A 37 -6.32 2.53 -26.93
CA ARG A 37 -7.40 3.39 -27.43
C ARG A 37 -8.35 3.84 -26.33
N ALA A 38 -8.28 3.25 -25.14
CA ALA A 38 -9.13 3.62 -24.02
C ALA A 38 -8.82 5.06 -23.58
N SER A 39 -9.86 5.87 -23.43
CA SER A 39 -9.74 7.22 -22.91
C SER A 39 -9.63 7.20 -21.38
N VAL A 40 -8.91 8.17 -20.82
CA VAL A 40 -8.85 8.37 -19.37
C VAL A 40 -10.23 8.75 -18.84
N VAL A 41 -10.67 8.06 -17.78
CA VAL A 41 -11.95 8.33 -17.11
C VAL A 41 -11.68 8.90 -15.72
N VAL A 42 -12.11 10.13 -15.48
CA VAL A 42 -12.06 10.75 -14.15
C VAL A 42 -13.24 10.26 -13.32
N GLN A 43 -12.96 9.49 -12.27
CA GLN A 43 -14.00 9.05 -11.35
C GLN A 43 -14.31 10.15 -10.32
N ARG A 44 -15.61 10.42 -10.11
CA ARG A 44 -16.05 11.36 -9.07
C ARG A 44 -15.75 10.81 -7.69
N ARG A 45 -15.15 11.63 -6.81
CA ARG A 45 -14.90 11.28 -5.41
C ARG A 45 -16.21 10.88 -4.71
N ARG A 46 -16.22 9.69 -4.11
CA ARG A 46 -17.35 9.22 -3.29
C ARG A 46 -17.32 9.91 -1.93
N LYS A 47 -18.48 10.32 -1.41
CA LYS A 47 -18.61 10.85 -0.06
C LYS A 47 -18.41 9.71 0.94
N GLN A 48 -17.46 9.86 1.85
CA GLN A 48 -17.21 8.93 2.94
C GLN A 48 -17.78 9.48 4.25
N TYR A 49 -18.12 8.59 5.18
CA TYR A 49 -18.43 9.00 6.54
C TYR A 49 -17.18 9.60 7.21
N PRO A 50 -17.34 10.56 8.13
CA PRO A 50 -16.21 11.26 8.75
C PRO A 50 -15.16 10.32 9.35
N GLU A 51 -15.58 9.23 9.97
CA GLU A 51 -14.67 8.22 10.54
C GLU A 51 -13.81 7.55 9.46
N LYS A 52 -14.43 7.11 8.36
CA LYS A 52 -13.72 6.48 7.23
C LYS A 52 -12.77 7.45 6.54
N ALA A 53 -13.17 8.71 6.42
CA ALA A 53 -12.32 9.75 5.85
C ALA A 53 -11.06 9.97 6.71
N LYS A 54 -11.21 10.09 8.03
CA LYS A 54 -10.08 10.22 8.96
C LYS A 54 -9.13 9.01 8.93
N ALA A 55 -9.68 7.80 8.88
CA ALA A 55 -8.88 6.58 8.78
C ALA A 55 -8.08 6.54 7.46
N ALA A 56 -8.71 6.91 6.34
CA ALA A 56 -8.06 6.98 5.04
C ALA A 56 -6.96 8.05 5.02
N GLU A 57 -7.22 9.25 5.58
CA GLU A 57 -6.22 10.31 5.69
C GLU A 57 -4.99 9.88 6.49
N LYS A 58 -5.20 9.18 7.63
CA LYS A 58 -4.09 8.63 8.39
C LYS A 58 -3.29 7.60 7.57
N ALA A 59 -3.97 6.65 6.94
CA ALA A 59 -3.30 5.61 6.14
C ALA A 59 -2.50 6.22 4.98
N VAL A 60 -3.06 7.21 4.28
CA VAL A 60 -2.36 7.93 3.19
C VAL A 60 -1.12 8.64 3.72
N LYS A 61 -1.22 9.30 4.88
CA LYS A 61 -0.07 9.94 5.51
C LYS A 61 1.04 8.92 5.84
N ASP A 62 0.68 7.81 6.47
CA ASP A 62 1.64 6.76 6.84
C ASP A 62 2.35 6.17 5.58
N LEU A 63 1.61 5.99 4.47
CA LEU A 63 2.16 5.50 3.20
C LEU A 63 3.08 6.50 2.50
N LEU A 64 2.77 7.79 2.59
CA LEU A 64 3.63 8.87 2.07
C LEU A 64 4.93 8.95 2.87
N GLU A 65 4.85 8.88 4.20
CA GLU A 65 6.04 8.87 5.08
C GLU A 65 6.95 7.67 4.80
N ALA A 66 6.38 6.54 4.41
CA ALA A 66 7.11 5.34 3.99
C ALA A 66 7.66 5.38 2.56
N ASN A 67 7.39 6.44 1.77
CA ASN A 67 7.70 6.52 0.33
C ASN A 67 7.10 5.38 -0.50
N PHE A 68 6.01 4.77 -0.04
CA PHE A 68 5.35 3.67 -0.75
C PHE A 68 4.45 4.19 -1.89
N ILE A 69 3.95 5.41 -1.74
CA ILE A 69 3.21 6.16 -2.76
C ILE A 69 3.83 7.55 -2.91
N SER A 70 3.66 8.16 -4.09
CA SER A 70 4.19 9.48 -4.46
C SER A 70 3.08 10.46 -4.83
#